data_AF-A0A7W1YL23-F1
#
_entry.id   AF-A0A7W1YL23-F1
#
_cell.length_a   1.000
_cell.length_b   1.000
_cell.length_c   1.000
_cell.angle_alpha   90.00
_cell.angle_beta   90.00
_cell.angle_gamma   90.00
#
_symmetry.space_group_name_H-M   'P 1'
#
loop_
_entity.id
_entity.type
_entity.pdbx_description
1 polymer ?
#
loop_
_entity_poly.entity_id
_entity_poly.type
_entity_poly.pdbx_seq_one_letter_code
_entity_poly.pdbx_strand_id
1 'polypeptide(L)'
;LEHAFALLGDAARATVAAAGAARAGATIAGHFDSALGWIPAVFEAGNRSAIIPAIEGLVFPLRWGMAAALDRAGAHGALLDALDRHLRAVLRPGVCLFPDGGWKLSSTSENSWVSKIFLCQHVAERVFGIIPDPASHAAHARWQQIGSRDWAMSDQCFSGEGKASKYYPRCVTAELWLT
;
A
#
# COMPACT_ATOMS: atom_id res chain seq x y z
N LEU A 1 -6.76 13.00 -12.37
CA LEU A 1 -6.75 14.36 -12.96
C LEU A 1 -6.89 14.32 -14.47
N GLU A 2 -6.04 13.57 -15.19
CA GLU A 2 -6.17 13.35 -16.64
C GLU A 2 -7.60 13.04 -17.08
N HIS A 3 -8.19 11.97 -16.50
CA HIS A 3 -9.56 11.56 -16.80
C HIS A 3 -10.59 12.66 -16.56
N ALA A 4 -10.47 13.40 -15.45
CA ALA A 4 -11.39 14.50 -15.13
C ALA A 4 -11.28 15.66 -16.14
N PHE A 5 -10.07 16.05 -16.54
CA PHE A 5 -9.88 17.09 -17.56
C PHE A 5 -10.39 16.64 -18.94
N ALA A 6 -10.20 15.38 -19.30
CA ALA A 6 -10.72 14.83 -20.55
C ALA A 6 -12.25 14.89 -20.58
N LEU A 7 -12.94 14.53 -19.48
CA LEU A 7 -14.40 14.63 -19.37
C LEU A 7 -14.91 16.08 -19.49
N LEU A 8 -14.12 17.05 -19.05
CA LEU A 8 -14.44 18.48 -19.15
C LEU A 8 -14.05 19.10 -20.50
N GLY A 9 -13.52 18.33 -21.45
CA GLY A 9 -13.07 18.82 -22.75
C GLY A 9 -11.76 19.62 -22.70
N ASP A 10 -11.02 19.59 -21.58
CA ASP A 10 -9.76 20.30 -21.43
C ASP A 10 -8.57 19.40 -21.81
N ALA A 11 -8.38 19.22 -23.12
CA ALA A 11 -7.34 18.36 -23.66
C ALA A 11 -5.92 18.80 -23.25
N ALA A 12 -5.69 20.11 -23.10
CA ALA A 12 -4.38 20.64 -22.71
C ALA A 12 -3.99 20.21 -21.29
N ARG A 13 -4.88 20.41 -20.31
CA ARG A 13 -4.62 19.97 -18.92
C ARG A 13 -4.64 18.46 -18.77
N ALA A 14 -5.46 17.75 -19.54
CA ALA A 14 -5.44 16.28 -19.58
C ALA A 14 -4.05 15.76 -20.00
N THR A 15 -3.48 16.31 -21.08
CA THR A 15 -2.15 15.96 -21.59
C THR A 15 -1.05 16.22 -20.55
N VAL A 16 -1.10 17.37 -19.87
CA VAL A 16 -0.13 17.69 -18.81
C VAL A 16 -0.22 16.71 -17.65
N ALA A 17 -1.44 16.35 -17.24
CA ALA A 17 -1.66 15.38 -16.17
C ALA A 17 -1.16 13.97 -16.54
N ALA A 18 -1.42 13.52 -17.77
CA ALA A 18 -0.93 12.24 -18.29
C ALA A 18 0.60 12.18 -18.28
N ALA A 19 1.25 13.24 -18.79
CA ALA A 19 2.71 13.34 -18.79
C ALA A 19 3.29 13.37 -17.37
N GLY A 20 2.61 14.01 -16.42
CA GLY A 20 2.98 13.99 -15.01
C GLY A 20 2.92 12.60 -14.39
N ALA A 21 1.84 11.86 -14.65
CA ALA A 21 1.68 10.48 -14.20
C ALA A 21 2.76 9.56 -14.80
N ALA A 22 3.06 9.71 -16.10
CA ALA A 22 4.10 8.94 -16.78
C ALA A 22 5.50 9.19 -16.16
N ARG A 23 5.85 10.46 -15.91
CA ARG A 23 7.13 10.79 -15.24
C ARG A 23 7.21 10.21 -13.83
N ALA A 24 6.16 10.39 -13.03
CA ALA A 24 6.13 9.84 -11.67
C ALA A 24 6.27 8.32 -11.66
N GLY A 25 5.53 7.61 -12.52
CA GLY A 25 5.61 6.16 -12.64
C GLY A 25 6.98 5.69 -13.09
N ALA A 26 7.58 6.34 -14.09
CA ALA A 26 8.94 6.03 -14.55
C ALA A 26 9.99 6.27 -13.46
N THR A 27 9.91 7.37 -12.72
CA THR A 27 10.81 7.65 -11.58
C THR A 27 10.69 6.58 -10.51
N ILE A 28 9.48 6.25 -10.05
CA ILE A 28 9.28 5.25 -9.00
C ILE A 28 9.77 3.87 -9.46
N ALA A 29 9.45 3.46 -10.69
CA ALA A 29 9.91 2.19 -11.24
C ALA A 29 11.44 2.12 -11.36
N GLY A 30 12.07 3.23 -11.76
CA GLY A 30 13.52 3.36 -11.88
C GLY A 30 14.27 3.30 -10.55
N HIS A 31 13.59 3.55 -9.43
CA HIS A 31 14.15 3.44 -8.08
C HIS A 31 14.08 2.01 -7.49
N PHE A 32 13.64 1.01 -8.26
CA PHE A 32 13.79 -0.38 -7.82
C PHE A 32 15.28 -0.72 -7.70
N ASP A 33 15.74 -0.95 -6.48
CA ASP A 33 17.13 -1.32 -6.23
C ASP A 33 17.25 -2.85 -6.29
N SER A 34 18.00 -3.36 -7.26
CA SER A 34 18.20 -4.81 -7.46
C SER A 34 19.07 -5.45 -6.38
N ALA A 35 19.95 -4.69 -5.72
CA ALA A 35 20.79 -5.19 -4.63
C ALA A 35 20.00 -5.27 -3.32
N LEU A 36 19.09 -4.32 -3.07
CA LEU A 36 18.14 -4.42 -1.95
C LEU A 36 17.03 -5.44 -2.23
N GLY A 37 16.56 -5.49 -3.48
CA GLY A 37 15.42 -6.26 -3.91
C GLY A 37 14.08 -5.53 -3.78
N TRP A 38 14.07 -4.23 -3.48
CA TRP A 38 12.86 -3.41 -3.38
C TRP A 38 13.13 -1.93 -3.67
N ILE A 39 12.07 -1.17 -3.93
CA ILE A 39 12.08 0.30 -4.00
C ILE A 39 12.24 0.90 -2.58
N PRO A 40 13.25 1.75 -2.31
CA PRO A 40 13.38 2.45 -1.03
C PRO A 40 12.21 3.39 -0.73
N ALA A 41 11.88 3.54 0.56
CA ALA A 41 10.75 4.37 1.00
C ALA A 41 10.92 5.87 0.68
N VAL A 42 12.16 6.34 0.67
CA VAL A 42 12.56 7.72 0.34
C VAL A 42 13.70 7.62 -0.67
N PHE A 43 13.72 8.47 -1.70
CA PHE A 43 14.71 8.37 -2.78
C PHE A 43 16.00 9.13 -2.47
N GLU A 44 15.97 9.98 -1.44
CA GLU A 44 17.10 10.77 -0.98
C GLU A 44 17.85 10.13 0.20
N ALA A 45 19.04 10.68 0.49
CA ALA A 45 19.84 10.39 1.67
C ALA A 45 20.19 8.91 1.91
N GLY A 46 20.16 8.08 0.85
CA GLY A 46 20.51 6.66 0.93
C GLY A 46 19.57 5.85 1.82
N ASN A 47 18.29 6.24 1.92
CA ASN A 47 17.31 5.45 2.64
C ASN A 47 17.23 4.02 2.08
N ARG A 48 17.07 3.03 2.95
CA ARG A 48 16.96 1.60 2.59
C ARG A 48 15.70 0.96 3.18
N SER A 49 14.82 1.75 3.77
CA SER A 49 13.59 1.26 4.39
C SER A 49 12.66 0.68 3.32
N ALA A 50 12.06 -0.47 3.62
CA ALA A 50 10.98 -1.05 2.84
C ALA A 50 9.64 -0.60 3.42
N ILE A 51 8.64 -0.32 2.57
CA ILE A 51 7.31 0.08 3.01
C ILE A 51 6.19 -0.60 2.21
N ILE A 52 5.23 -1.22 2.89
CA ILE A 52 4.04 -1.79 2.24
C ILE A 52 3.21 -0.70 1.53
N PRO A 53 3.00 0.52 2.10
CA PRO A 53 2.20 1.57 1.46
C PRO A 53 2.73 2.11 0.11
N ALA A 54 3.84 1.60 -0.44
CA ALA A 54 4.25 1.91 -1.82
C ALA A 54 3.15 1.62 -2.84
N ILE A 55 2.28 0.64 -2.56
CA ILE A 55 1.14 0.28 -3.42
C ILE A 55 -0.16 1.04 -3.11
N GLU A 56 -0.19 1.87 -2.06
CA GLU A 56 -1.43 2.44 -1.52
C GLU A 56 -2.23 3.23 -2.57
N GLY A 57 -1.53 3.99 -3.43
CA GLY A 57 -2.15 4.82 -4.46
C GLY A 57 -2.95 4.04 -5.51
N LEU A 58 -2.74 2.73 -5.64
CA LEU A 58 -3.47 1.90 -6.60
C LEU A 58 -4.92 1.64 -6.19
N VAL A 59 -5.30 1.94 -4.94
CA VAL A 59 -6.70 1.86 -4.51
C VAL A 59 -7.60 2.80 -5.32
N PHE A 60 -7.09 3.95 -5.76
CA PHE A 60 -7.89 4.94 -6.49
C PHE A 60 -8.29 4.43 -7.88
N PRO A 61 -7.37 4.09 -8.80
CA PRO A 61 -7.75 3.55 -10.10
C PRO A 61 -8.56 2.25 -9.97
N LEU A 62 -8.29 1.42 -8.95
CA LEU A 62 -9.08 0.21 -8.68
C LEU A 62 -10.54 0.55 -8.35
N ARG A 63 -10.76 1.47 -7.40
CA ARG A 63 -12.11 1.82 -6.91
C ARG A 63 -12.87 2.78 -7.83
N TRP A 64 -12.18 3.51 -8.69
CA TRP A 64 -12.79 4.39 -9.69
C TRP A 64 -13.05 3.69 -11.03
N GLY A 65 -12.82 2.38 -11.14
CA GLY A 65 -13.08 1.63 -12.37
C GLY A 65 -12.14 1.98 -13.53
N MET A 66 -10.95 2.49 -13.22
CA MET A 66 -9.95 2.90 -14.21
C MET A 66 -9.08 1.70 -14.63
N ALA A 67 -9.70 0.64 -15.15
CA ALA A 67 -9.03 -0.63 -15.45
C ALA A 67 -7.81 -0.46 -16.38
N ALA A 68 -7.87 0.46 -17.35
CA ALA A 68 -6.73 0.77 -18.23
C ALA A 68 -5.48 1.27 -17.49
N ALA A 69 -5.65 1.93 -16.35
CA ALA A 69 -4.52 2.39 -15.52
C ALA A 69 -3.87 1.24 -14.71
N LEU A 70 -4.56 0.10 -14.60
CA LEU A 70 -4.11 -1.11 -13.91
C LEU A 70 -3.74 -2.24 -14.90
N ASP A 71 -3.81 -1.98 -16.19
CA ASP A 71 -3.38 -2.93 -17.22
C ASP A 71 -1.85 -3.04 -17.22
N ARG A 72 -1.34 -4.25 -17.00
CA ARG A 72 0.10 -4.54 -17.05
C ARG A 72 0.71 -4.36 -18.44
N ALA A 73 -0.08 -4.50 -19.50
CA ALA A 73 0.35 -4.18 -20.87
C ALA A 73 0.15 -2.70 -21.23
N GLY A 74 -0.43 -1.90 -20.31
CA GLY A 74 -0.79 -0.51 -20.53
C GLY A 74 0.30 0.50 -20.16
N ALA A 75 -0.09 1.77 -20.14
CA ALA A 75 0.82 2.92 -19.96
C ALA A 75 1.57 2.94 -18.61
N HIS A 76 1.08 2.20 -17.61
CA HIS A 76 1.69 2.11 -16.28
C HIS A 76 2.26 0.72 -15.97
N GLY A 77 2.37 -0.16 -16.97
CA GLY A 77 2.86 -1.54 -16.79
C GLY A 77 4.19 -1.65 -16.04
N ALA A 78 5.17 -0.84 -16.42
CA ALA A 78 6.49 -0.82 -15.77
C ALA A 78 6.42 -0.43 -14.27
N LEU A 79 5.52 0.49 -13.91
CA LEU A 79 5.29 0.85 -12.50
C LEU A 79 4.64 -0.32 -11.75
N LEU A 80 3.60 -0.93 -12.33
CA LEU A 80 2.89 -2.05 -11.73
C LEU A 80 3.82 -3.24 -11.50
N ASP A 81 4.69 -3.57 -12.47
CA ASP A 81 5.66 -4.65 -12.33
C ASP A 81 6.72 -4.35 -11.26
N ALA A 82 7.20 -3.11 -11.17
CA ALA A 82 8.12 -2.70 -10.12
C ALA A 82 7.48 -2.79 -8.72
N LEU A 83 6.22 -2.37 -8.59
CA LEU A 83 5.44 -2.44 -7.35
C LEU A 83 5.11 -3.88 -6.95
N ASP A 84 4.76 -4.75 -7.90
CA ASP A 84 4.53 -6.18 -7.65
C ASP A 84 5.81 -6.85 -7.11
N ARG A 85 6.94 -6.64 -7.79
CA ARG A 85 8.25 -7.12 -7.35
C ARG A 85 8.63 -6.59 -5.97
N HIS A 86 8.41 -5.29 -5.73
CA HIS A 86 8.64 -4.67 -4.43
C HIS A 86 7.81 -5.37 -3.35
N LEU A 87 6.49 -5.49 -3.56
CA LEU A 87 5.59 -6.01 -2.54
C LEU A 87 5.91 -7.47 -2.18
N ARG A 88 6.19 -8.32 -3.18
CA ARG A 88 6.62 -9.71 -2.99
C ARG A 88 7.94 -9.82 -2.23
N ALA A 89 8.87 -8.89 -2.45
CA ALA A 89 10.16 -8.90 -1.76
C ALA A 89 10.04 -8.47 -0.29
N VAL A 90 9.15 -7.54 0.03
CA VAL A 90 9.05 -6.95 1.38
C VAL A 90 8.11 -7.70 2.31
N LEU A 91 7.08 -8.39 1.78
CA LEU A 91 6.16 -9.23 2.56
C LEU A 91 6.81 -10.55 3.01
N ARG A 92 7.81 -10.44 3.88
CA ARG A 92 8.50 -11.58 4.51
C ARG A 92 8.92 -11.27 5.95
N PRO A 93 9.10 -12.31 6.79
CA PRO A 93 9.61 -12.13 8.14
C PRO A 93 10.95 -11.38 8.17
N GLY A 94 11.12 -10.50 9.16
CA GLY A 94 12.33 -9.67 9.30
C GLY A 94 12.38 -8.44 8.38
N VAL A 95 11.40 -8.27 7.48
CA VAL A 95 11.23 -7.05 6.67
C VAL A 95 9.92 -6.37 7.02
N CYS A 96 8.82 -6.69 6.33
CA CYS A 96 7.51 -6.07 6.55
C CYS A 96 6.47 -7.04 7.14
N LEU A 97 6.90 -8.11 7.82
CA LEU A 97 6.05 -8.95 8.67
C LEU A 97 6.61 -9.00 10.10
N PHE A 98 5.73 -8.83 11.09
CA PHE A 98 6.01 -9.11 12.48
C PHE A 98 6.11 -10.63 12.74
N PRO A 99 6.70 -11.06 13.87
CA PRO A 99 6.81 -12.49 14.21
C PRO A 99 5.47 -13.22 14.32
N ASP A 100 4.38 -12.53 14.64
CA ASP A 100 3.03 -13.09 14.71
C ASP A 100 2.32 -13.17 13.35
N GLY A 101 2.99 -12.77 12.27
CA GLY A 101 2.45 -12.74 10.91
C GLY A 101 1.75 -11.42 10.54
N GLY A 102 1.58 -10.49 11.48
CA GLY A 102 0.97 -9.21 11.21
C GLY A 102 1.80 -8.35 10.25
N TRP A 103 1.13 -7.65 9.34
CA TRP A 103 1.79 -6.71 8.42
C TRP A 103 2.46 -5.55 9.17
N LYS A 104 3.76 -5.36 8.93
CA LYS A 104 4.59 -4.27 9.43
C LYS A 104 4.81 -3.26 8.31
N LEU A 105 4.13 -2.12 8.37
CA LEU A 105 4.09 -1.16 7.24
C LEU A 105 5.45 -0.63 6.82
N SER A 106 6.43 -0.57 7.73
CA SER A 106 7.80 -0.16 7.43
C SER A 106 8.81 -1.07 8.11
N SER A 107 9.83 -1.53 7.39
CA SER A 107 10.86 -2.39 7.97
C SER A 107 11.61 -1.77 9.15
N THR A 108 11.65 -0.43 9.21
CA THR A 108 12.37 0.36 10.22
C THR A 108 11.46 0.96 11.31
N SER A 109 10.20 0.54 11.41
CA SER A 109 9.27 1.04 12.44
C SER A 109 8.45 -0.09 13.05
N GLU A 110 8.37 -0.11 14.38
CA GLU A 110 7.48 -1.03 15.12
C GLU A 110 6.02 -0.56 15.13
N ASN A 111 5.75 0.70 14.75
CA ASN A 111 4.38 1.21 14.58
C ASN A 111 3.81 0.80 13.23
N SER A 112 2.66 0.14 13.25
CA SER A 112 1.92 -0.29 12.06
C SER A 112 0.46 0.14 12.17
N TRP A 113 -0.08 0.67 11.06
CA TRP A 113 -1.39 1.31 11.04
C TRP A 113 -2.42 0.39 10.40
N VAL A 114 -3.39 -0.07 11.20
CA VAL A 114 -4.37 -1.10 10.82
C VAL A 114 -5.25 -0.65 9.66
N SER A 115 -5.65 0.63 9.61
CA SER A 115 -6.41 1.17 8.49
C SER A 115 -5.66 1.08 7.15
N LYS A 116 -4.34 1.32 7.18
CA LYS A 116 -3.47 1.24 6.00
C LYS A 116 -3.15 -0.18 5.61
N ILE A 117 -3.00 -1.07 6.59
CA ILE A 117 -2.88 -2.50 6.37
C ILE A 117 -4.08 -3.00 5.58
N PHE A 118 -5.31 -2.70 6.02
CA PHE A 118 -6.52 -3.21 5.36
C PHE A 118 -6.66 -2.75 3.91
N LEU A 119 -6.36 -1.48 3.67
CA LEU A 119 -6.31 -0.90 2.34
C LEU A 119 -5.26 -1.59 1.46
N CYS A 120 -4.04 -1.77 1.98
CA CYS A 120 -2.97 -2.41 1.21
C CYS A 120 -3.23 -3.91 0.97
N GLN A 121 -3.87 -4.61 1.89
CA GLN A 121 -4.31 -6.00 1.70
C GLN A 121 -5.30 -6.11 0.54
N HIS A 122 -6.29 -5.20 0.47
CA HIS A 122 -7.22 -5.15 -0.66
C HIS A 122 -6.50 -4.90 -1.99
N VAL A 123 -5.58 -3.93 -2.04
CA VAL A 123 -4.81 -3.65 -3.24
C VAL A 123 -3.91 -4.83 -3.64
N ALA A 124 -3.21 -5.44 -2.66
CA ALA A 124 -2.33 -6.58 -2.90
C ALA A 124 -3.07 -7.75 -3.54
N GLU A 125 -4.25 -8.07 -3.04
CA GLU A 125 -5.09 -9.14 -3.57
C GLU A 125 -5.64 -8.77 -4.95
N ARG A 126 -6.29 -7.61 -5.07
CA ARG A 126 -7.07 -7.26 -6.27
C ARG A 126 -6.22 -6.83 -7.46
N VAL A 127 -5.04 -6.25 -7.22
CA VAL A 127 -4.14 -5.78 -8.30
C VAL A 127 -3.05 -6.81 -8.61
N PHE A 128 -2.53 -7.51 -7.59
CA PHE A 128 -1.37 -8.38 -7.76
C PHE A 128 -1.64 -9.88 -7.50
N GLY A 129 -2.85 -10.25 -7.08
CA GLY A 129 -3.18 -11.63 -6.73
C GLY A 129 -2.44 -12.13 -5.48
N ILE A 130 -1.97 -11.22 -4.63
CA ILE A 130 -1.26 -11.56 -3.39
C ILE A 130 -2.29 -11.61 -2.26
N ILE A 131 -2.79 -12.82 -2.01
CA ILE A 131 -3.75 -13.09 -0.94
C ILE A 131 -3.00 -13.05 0.41
N PRO A 132 -3.44 -12.22 1.39
CA PRO A 132 -2.82 -12.21 2.71
C PRO A 132 -2.92 -13.57 3.41
N ASP A 133 -1.87 -13.95 4.14
CA ASP A 133 -1.88 -15.16 4.95
C ASP A 133 -2.98 -15.08 6.05
N PRO A 134 -3.79 -16.13 6.27
CA PRO A 134 -4.75 -16.18 7.39
C PRO A 134 -4.15 -15.83 8.76
N ALA A 135 -2.87 -16.16 9.00
CA ALA A 135 -2.15 -15.79 10.22
C ALA A 135 -2.04 -14.26 10.38
N SER A 136 -1.90 -13.51 9.28
CA SER A 136 -1.90 -12.04 9.33
C SER A 136 -3.25 -11.51 9.84
N HIS A 137 -4.37 -12.07 9.36
CA HIS A 137 -5.70 -11.65 9.83
C HIS A 137 -5.90 -12.00 11.31
N ALA A 138 -5.44 -13.18 11.74
CA ALA A 138 -5.48 -13.58 13.15
C ALA A 138 -4.64 -12.63 14.03
N ALA A 139 -3.45 -12.23 13.58
CA ALA A 139 -2.61 -11.25 14.28
C ALA A 139 -3.34 -9.91 14.43
N HIS A 140 -3.87 -9.35 13.34
CA HIS A 140 -4.58 -8.07 13.36
C HIS A 140 -5.83 -8.09 14.23
N ALA A 141 -6.59 -9.19 14.21
CA ALA A 141 -7.74 -9.38 15.10
C ALA A 141 -7.29 -9.41 16.57
N ARG A 142 -6.21 -10.13 16.88
CA ARG A 142 -5.63 -10.17 18.24
C ARG A 142 -5.16 -8.80 18.71
N TRP A 143 -4.54 -8.00 17.82
CA TRP A 143 -4.11 -6.63 18.17
C TRP A 143 -5.32 -5.79 18.63
N GLN A 144 -6.46 -5.91 17.95
CA GLN A 144 -7.67 -5.17 18.34
C GLN A 144 -8.32 -5.73 19.61
N GLN A 145 -8.42 -7.06 19.76
CA GLN A 145 -9.10 -7.69 20.89
C GLN A 145 -8.32 -7.62 22.20
N ILE A 146 -7.00 -7.77 22.12
CA ILE A 146 -6.11 -7.87 23.30
C ILE A 146 -5.25 -6.62 23.44
N GLY A 147 -4.52 -6.24 22.39
CA GLY A 147 -3.61 -5.09 22.43
C GLY A 147 -4.31 -3.74 22.51
N SER A 148 -5.57 -3.67 22.10
CA SER A 148 -6.42 -2.47 22.17
C SER A 148 -7.62 -2.63 23.10
N ARG A 149 -7.61 -3.63 24.00
CA ARG A 149 -8.76 -3.98 24.86
C ARG A 149 -9.37 -2.80 25.62
N ASP A 150 -8.56 -1.82 26.01
CA ASP A 150 -8.99 -0.67 26.80
C ASP A 150 -9.54 0.48 25.92
N TRP A 151 -9.50 0.34 24.58
CA TRP A 151 -9.62 1.45 23.63
C TRP A 151 -10.48 1.15 22.39
N ALA A 152 -11.25 0.06 22.39
CA ALA A 152 -11.96 -0.43 21.21
C ALA A 152 -11.06 -0.44 19.95
N MET A 153 -11.58 -0.07 18.78
CA MET A 153 -10.79 -0.04 17.55
C MET A 153 -9.68 1.01 17.63
N SER A 154 -8.43 0.60 17.42
CA SER A 154 -7.25 1.48 17.37
C SER A 154 -6.47 1.30 16.08
N ASP A 155 -5.99 2.40 15.50
CA ASP A 155 -5.28 2.37 14.21
C ASP A 155 -3.77 2.12 14.40
N GLN A 156 -3.11 2.79 15.35
CA GLN A 156 -1.66 2.68 15.51
C GLN A 156 -1.28 1.62 16.56
N CYS A 157 -0.84 0.47 16.07
CA CYS A 157 -0.39 -0.67 16.87
C CYS A 157 1.14 -0.77 16.83
N PHE A 158 1.78 -0.73 18.00
CA PHE A 158 3.22 -0.89 18.16
C PHE A 158 3.51 -2.33 18.55
N SER A 159 4.03 -3.12 17.60
CA SER A 159 4.27 -4.57 17.77
C SER A 159 3.06 -5.30 18.38
N GLY A 160 1.86 -4.95 17.92
CA GLY A 160 0.58 -5.54 18.34
C GLY A 160 -0.14 -4.85 19.50
N GLU A 161 0.45 -3.82 20.12
CA GLU A 161 -0.16 -3.06 21.23
C GLU A 161 -0.73 -1.73 20.73
N GLY A 162 -2.01 -1.45 20.99
CA GLY A 162 -2.67 -0.21 20.59
C GLY A 162 -2.20 0.99 21.41
N LYS A 163 -1.48 1.94 20.79
CA LYS A 163 -0.92 3.11 21.52
C LYS A 163 -1.50 4.45 21.11
N ALA A 164 -1.80 4.64 19.84
CA ALA A 164 -2.26 5.93 19.30
C ALA A 164 -3.40 5.74 18.29
N SER A 165 -4.07 6.84 17.94
CA SER A 165 -5.30 6.80 17.14
C SER A 165 -6.27 5.75 17.70
N LYS A 166 -6.64 5.94 18.97
CA LYS A 166 -7.45 5.03 19.79
C LYS A 166 -8.93 5.42 19.69
N TYR A 167 -9.84 4.47 19.86
CA TYR A 167 -11.28 4.67 19.67
C TYR A 167 -11.57 5.39 18.34
N TYR A 168 -10.97 4.88 17.26
CA TYR A 168 -10.71 5.65 16.05
C TYR A 168 -11.41 5.11 14.81
N PRO A 169 -12.00 5.98 13.97
CA PRO A 169 -12.92 5.53 12.92
C PRO A 169 -12.22 5.08 11.63
N ARG A 170 -10.90 5.20 11.51
CA ARG A 170 -10.22 5.07 10.20
C ARG A 170 -10.14 3.64 9.67
N CYS A 171 -10.33 2.63 10.52
CA CYS A 171 -10.24 1.23 10.11
C CYS A 171 -11.46 0.74 9.31
N VAL A 172 -12.42 1.63 9.01
CA VAL A 172 -13.48 1.39 8.02
C VAL A 172 -12.95 1.10 6.62
N THR A 173 -11.66 1.31 6.35
CA THR A 173 -11.00 0.82 5.13
C THR A 173 -11.14 -0.71 4.95
N ALA A 174 -11.46 -1.48 5.99
CA ALA A 174 -11.84 -2.90 5.86
C ALA A 174 -13.08 -3.12 5.00
N GLU A 175 -13.96 -2.11 4.83
CA GLU A 175 -15.13 -2.18 3.94
C GLU A 175 -14.73 -2.51 2.49
N LEU A 176 -13.50 -2.14 2.09
CA LEU A 176 -12.97 -2.47 0.76
C LEU A 176 -12.96 -3.99 0.48
N TRP A 177 -12.97 -4.84 1.50
CA TRP A 177 -12.98 -6.31 1.33
C TRP A 177 -14.35 -6.88 0.92
N LEU A 178 -15.40 -6.06 0.96
CA LEU A 178 -16.74 -6.45 0.52
C LEU A 178 -16.96 -6.26 -0.99
N THR A 179 -15.96 -5.74 -1.71
CA THR A 179 -16.02 -5.40 -3.16
C THR A 179 -14.99 -6.15 -3.98
#